data_AF-A0A0F9AKP9-F1
#
_entry.id   AF-A0A0F9AKP9-F1
#
_cell.length_a   1.000
_cell.length_b   1.000
_cell.length_c   1.000
_cell.angle_alpha   90.00
_cell.angle_beta   90.00
_cell.angle_gamma   90.00
#
_symmetry.space_group_name_H-M   'P 1'
#
loop_
_entity.id
_entity.type
_entity.pdbx_description
1 polymer ?
#
loop_
_entity_poly.entity_id
_entity_poly.type
_entity_poly.pdbx_seq_one_letter_code
_entity_poly.pdbx_strand_id
1 'polypeptide(L)' 'MREEHFVPKIADRKPREKWEATGKKDTFTRCHEIVLEVLETHKAEPVDEEVVKAIRTKFKNFVQ' A
#
# COMPACT_ATOMS: atom_id res chain seq x y z
N MET A 1 -0.30 -18.02 -15.85
CA MET A 1 -0.86 -16.66 -16.04
C MET A 1 -0.18 -16.10 -17.29
N ARG A 2 -0.90 -15.53 -18.27
CA ARG A 2 -0.29 -15.03 -19.52
C ARG A 2 0.39 -13.68 -19.24
N GLU A 3 1.59 -13.46 -19.79
CA GLU A 3 2.37 -12.22 -19.57
C GLU A 3 1.65 -10.95 -20.06
N GLU A 4 0.78 -11.09 -21.06
CA GLU A 4 0.06 -9.98 -21.68
C GLU A 4 -1.08 -9.39 -20.82
N HIS A 5 -1.58 -10.14 -19.82
CA HIS A 5 -2.78 -9.73 -19.08
C HIS A 5 -2.43 -9.17 -17.70
N PHE A 6 -2.77 -7.89 -17.49
CA PHE A 6 -2.70 -7.26 -16.17
C PHE A 6 -3.84 -7.74 -15.25
N VAL A 7 -3.50 -8.18 -14.05
CA VAL A 7 -4.45 -8.48 -12.98
C VAL A 7 -4.47 -7.31 -11.99
N PRO A 8 -5.55 -6.51 -11.95
CA PRO A 8 -5.61 -5.36 -11.05
C PRO A 8 -5.74 -5.81 -9.59
N LYS A 9 -5.06 -5.09 -8.68
CA LYS A 9 -5.18 -5.30 -7.23
C LYS A 9 -6.46 -4.69 -6.65
N ILE A 10 -6.88 -3.54 -7.18
CA ILE A 10 -8.00 -2.76 -6.61
C ILE A 10 -9.34 -3.19 -7.20
N ALA A 11 -9.44 -3.26 -8.54
CA ALA A 11 -10.70 -3.51 -9.22
C ALA A 11 -11.28 -4.89 -8.87
N ASP A 12 -12.50 -4.92 -8.33
CA ASP A 12 -13.21 -6.17 -8.08
C ASP A 12 -13.75 -6.73 -9.40
N ARG A 13 -13.36 -7.96 -9.72
CA ARG A 13 -13.79 -8.69 -10.93
C ARG A 13 -14.64 -9.92 -10.57
N LYS A 14 -15.15 -10.01 -9.34
CA LYS A 14 -16.01 -11.10 -8.89
C LYS A 14 -17.41 -10.95 -9.52
N PRO A 15 -18.11 -12.06 -9.79
CA PRO A 15 -19.53 -12.02 -10.10
C PRO A 15 -20.33 -11.31 -9.01
N ARG A 16 -21.46 -10.71 -9.40
CA ARG A 16 -22.32 -9.90 -8.51
C ARG A 16 -22.64 -10.62 -7.20
N GLU A 17 -23.09 -11.87 -7.26
CA GLU A 17 -23.44 -12.69 -6.08
C GLU A 17 -22.27 -12.81 -5.09
N LYS A 18 -21.06 -13.01 -5.58
CA LYS A 18 -19.85 -13.11 -4.75
C LYS A 18 -19.46 -11.76 -4.16
N TRP A 19 -19.50 -10.69 -4.96
CA TRP A 19 -19.26 -9.33 -4.45
C TRP A 19 -20.25 -9.01 -3.31
N GLU A 20 -21.52 -9.39 -3.50
CA GLU A 20 -22.58 -9.21 -2.53
C GLU A 20 -22.35 -9.99 -1.23
N ALA A 21 -22.00 -11.27 -1.32
CA ALA A 21 -21.69 -12.10 -0.16
C ALA A 21 -20.42 -11.64 0.59
N THR A 22 -19.49 -10.98 -0.09
CA THR A 22 -18.23 -10.49 0.50
C THR A 22 -18.31 -9.07 1.08
N GLY A 23 -19.53 -8.56 1.30
CA GLY A 23 -19.75 -7.29 1.98
C GLY A 23 -19.91 -6.07 1.07
N LYS A 24 -20.11 -6.27 -0.24
CA LYS A 24 -20.53 -5.20 -1.18
C LYS A 24 -19.60 -3.97 -1.19
N LYS A 25 -18.31 -4.18 -0.96
CA LYS A 25 -17.35 -3.07 -0.82
C LYS A 25 -17.19 -2.32 -2.14
N ASP A 26 -17.31 -1.01 -2.08
CA ASP A 26 -16.96 -0.13 -3.18
C ASP A 26 -15.43 0.00 -3.33
N THR A 27 -15.01 0.68 -4.40
CA THR A 27 -13.58 0.90 -4.68
C THR A 27 -12.90 1.69 -3.56
N PHE A 28 -13.58 2.68 -2.98
CA PHE A 28 -13.01 3.54 -1.95
C PHE A 28 -12.67 2.73 -0.69
N THR A 29 -13.62 1.95 -0.21
CA THR A 29 -13.48 1.08 0.96
C THR A 29 -12.32 0.10 0.76
N ARG A 30 -12.24 -0.52 -0.41
CA ARG A 30 -11.15 -1.44 -0.75
C ARG A 30 -9.78 -0.74 -0.75
N CYS A 31 -9.70 0.45 -1.35
CA CYS A 31 -8.47 1.24 -1.34
C CYS A 31 -8.04 1.60 0.08
N HIS A 32 -8.99 2.02 0.92
CA HIS A 32 -8.71 2.38 2.31
C HIS A 32 -8.14 1.20 3.10
N GLU A 33 -8.75 0.02 2.97
CA GLU A 33 -8.26 -1.20 3.62
C GLU A 33 -6.84 -1.58 3.16
N ILE A 34 -6.57 -1.50 1.85
CA ILE A 34 -5.23 -1.76 1.31
C ILE A 34 -4.21 -0.75 1.84
N VAL A 35 -4.58 0.53 1.97
CA VAL A 35 -3.69 1.56 2.53
C VAL A 35 -3.35 1.24 3.98
N LEU A 36 -4.33 0.83 4.80
CA LEU A 36 -4.09 0.43 6.18
C LEU A 36 -3.15 -0.77 6.25
N GLU A 37 -3.38 -1.79 5.43
CA GLU A 37 -2.51 -2.97 5.34
C GLU A 37 -1.07 -2.59 4.95
N VAL A 38 -0.90 -1.71 3.95
CA VAL A 38 0.43 -1.24 3.54
C VAL A 38 1.11 -0.46 4.66
N LEU A 39 0.41 0.45 5.34
CA LEU A 39 0.99 1.21 6.45
C LEU A 39 1.39 0.33 7.63
N GLU A 40 0.66 -0.77 7.87
CA GLU A 40 0.97 -1.71 8.95
C GLU A 40 2.15 -2.64 8.59
N THR A 41 2.24 -3.08 7.33
CA THR A 41 3.18 -4.13 6.92
C THR A 41 4.44 -3.62 6.23
N HIS A 42 4.41 -2.44 5.64
CA HIS A 42 5.53 -1.89 4.90
C HIS A 42 6.63 -1.41 5.86
N LYS A 43 7.82 -1.97 5.69
CA LYS A 43 9.05 -1.48 6.31
C LYS A 43 9.85 -0.74 5.26
N ALA A 44 10.08 0.56 5.49
CA ALA A 44 10.92 1.36 4.61
C ALA A 44 12.33 0.77 4.55
N GLU A 45 12.93 0.80 3.37
CA GLU A 45 14.32 0.43 3.21
C GLU A 45 15.19 1.46 3.96
N PRO A 46 16.06 1.01 4.89
CA PRO A 46 16.89 1.93 5.65
C PRO A 46 17.89 2.63 4.75
N VAL A 47 17.96 3.96 4.90
CA VAL A 47 18.98 4.80 4.25
C VAL A 47 20.31 4.61 4.97
N ASP A 48 21.41 4.73 4.23
CA ASP A 48 22.77 4.71 4.78
C ASP A 48 22.92 5.64 6.00
N GLU A 49 23.56 5.14 7.05
CA GLU A 49 23.72 5.85 8.31
C GLU A 49 24.46 7.19 8.17
N GLU A 50 25.44 7.29 7.27
CA GLU A 50 26.19 8.54 7.05
C GLU A 50 25.27 9.62 6.48
N VAL A 51 24.39 9.23 5.55
CA VAL A 51 23.38 10.11 4.96
C VAL A 51 22.37 10.53 6.01
N VAL A 52 21.89 9.61 6.85
CA VAL A 52 20.95 9.92 7.95
C VAL A 52 21.58 10.91 8.94
N LYS A 53 22.85 10.74 9.29
CA LYS A 53 23.59 11.68 10.16
C LYS A 53 23.65 13.07 9.53
N ALA A 54 24.03 13.17 8.26
CA ALA A 54 24.07 14.44 7.54
C ALA A 54 22.70 15.13 7.47
N ILE A 55 21.62 14.37 7.23
CA ILE A 55 20.25 14.88 7.23
C ILE A 55 19.86 15.41 8.60
N ARG A 56 20.12 14.67 9.68
CA ARG A 56 19.79 15.11 11.06
C ARG A 56 20.56 16.35 11.49
N THR A 57 21.83 16.50 11.07
CA THR A 57 22.59 17.73 11.33
C THR A 57 21.98 18.93 10.62
N LYS A 58 21.49 18.75 9.39
CA LYS A 58 20.92 19.83 8.56
C LYS A 58 19.46 20.15 8.93
N PHE A 59 18.69 19.15 9.33
CA PHE A 59 17.25 19.25 9.62
C PHE A 59 16.96 18.72 11.02
N LYS A 60 16.80 19.64 11.99
CA LYS A 60 16.64 19.32 13.42
C LYS A 60 15.39 18.49 13.78
N ASN A 61 14.39 18.44 12.89
CA ASN A 61 13.09 17.78 13.13
C ASN A 61 12.86 16.54 12.25
N PHE A 62 13.91 15.96 11.66
CA PHE A 62 13.77 14.78 10.82
C PHE A 62 13.56 13.51 11.65
N VAL A 63 12.41 12.84 11.47
CA VAL A 63 12.07 11.54 12.05
C VAL A 63 11.89 10.55 10.89
N GLN A 64 12.57 9.41 10.98
CA GLN A 64 12.47 8.29 10.05
C GLN A 64 11.62 7.19 10.67
#